data_AF-A0A6C0AN26-F1
#
_entry.id   AF-A0A6C0AN26-F1
#
_cell.length_a   1.000
_cell.length_b   1.000
_cell.length_c   1.000
_cell.angle_alpha   90.00
_cell.angle_beta   90.00
_cell.angle_gamma   90.00
#
_symmetry.space_group_name_H-M   'P 1'
#
loop_
_entity.id
_entity.type
_entity.pdbx_description
1 polymer ?
#
loop_
_entity_poly.entity_id
_entity_poly.type
_entity_poly.pdbx_seq_one_letter_code
_entity_poly.pdbx_strand_id
1 'polypeptide(L)'
;MLPQLPEKWVFGEKVPFQESNTIELKRVSIFTGLFNLKSIRDSGLPKYKETIHAFLNGVGGYLIMGVLDNGTIAGGENLTPDFLDKFNLWIDSCYGSFTCKDGGPIDPSVIQMKIHTFPVQELPDNSPSTHILVVEVINKGVPLNIMNRSGAIIYRLNASNYKMITEPVYKKRDVKGMIQSIQVHMQQIIDEKHRALESIQDKHMDEIKAIVKRESNITRDYVEKISESLYEKYKIDQEQNLCGKIMRFIGLATKF
;
A
#
# COMPACT_ATOMS: atom_id res chain seq x y z
N MET A 1 16.90 -13.45 -31.37
CA MET A 1 16.09 -12.74 -32.39
C MET A 1 14.63 -13.00 -32.05
N LEU A 2 13.80 -11.96 -32.03
CA LEU A 2 12.37 -12.13 -31.77
C LEU A 2 11.68 -12.79 -32.97
N PRO A 3 10.67 -13.66 -32.75
CA PRO A 3 9.94 -14.28 -33.84
C PRO A 3 9.11 -13.23 -34.59
N GLN A 4 8.94 -13.40 -35.89
CA GLN A 4 8.07 -12.51 -36.66
C GLN A 4 6.62 -12.74 -36.25
N LEU A 5 5.91 -11.65 -35.93
CA LEU A 5 4.48 -11.71 -35.64
C LEU A 5 3.68 -11.99 -36.93
N PRO A 6 2.52 -12.69 -36.85
CA PRO A 6 1.68 -12.93 -38.01
C PRO A 6 1.13 -11.63 -38.57
N GLU A 7 1.03 -11.54 -39.90
CA GLU A 7 0.37 -10.41 -40.58
C GLU A 7 -1.15 -10.44 -40.40
N LYS A 8 -1.72 -11.64 -40.24
CA LYS A 8 -3.14 -11.88 -40.03
C LYS A 8 -3.36 -12.69 -38.75
N TRP A 9 -4.36 -12.29 -37.98
CA TRP A 9 -4.79 -12.96 -36.76
C TRP A 9 -6.20 -13.48 -36.98
N VAL A 10 -6.35 -14.79 -37.22
CA VAL A 10 -7.64 -15.41 -37.57
C VAL A 10 -8.20 -16.12 -36.34
N PHE A 11 -9.48 -15.89 -36.03
CA PHE A 11 -10.12 -16.50 -34.86
C PHE A 11 -10.11 -18.03 -34.93
N GLY A 12 -9.77 -18.70 -33.84
CA GLY A 12 -9.73 -20.17 -33.75
C GLY A 12 -8.45 -20.82 -34.30
N GLU A 13 -7.67 -20.12 -35.11
CA GLU A 13 -6.39 -20.62 -35.63
C GLU A 13 -5.30 -20.67 -34.55
N LYS A 14 -4.21 -21.38 -34.85
CA LYS A 14 -3.02 -21.45 -34.00
C LYS A 14 -1.99 -20.42 -34.43
N VAL A 15 -1.39 -19.72 -33.45
CA VAL A 15 -0.20 -18.93 -33.72
C VAL A 15 0.98 -19.82 -34.15
N PRO A 16 1.89 -19.33 -35.01
CA PRO A 16 3.00 -20.12 -35.56
C PRO A 16 4.19 -20.27 -34.59
N PHE A 17 3.99 -20.00 -33.29
CA PHE A 17 5.02 -20.04 -32.26
C PHE A 17 4.45 -20.51 -30.92
N GLN A 18 5.34 -20.94 -30.03
CA GLN A 18 4.99 -21.40 -28.69
C GLN A 18 5.58 -20.49 -27.63
N GLU A 19 5.06 -20.59 -26.40
CA GLU A 19 5.67 -19.92 -25.26
C GLU A 19 7.15 -20.30 -25.13
N SER A 20 7.99 -19.32 -24.84
CA SER A 20 9.44 -19.49 -24.82
C SER A 20 10.09 -18.40 -23.96
N ASN A 21 11.42 -18.31 -23.99
CA ASN A 21 12.15 -17.25 -23.30
C ASN A 21 11.82 -15.84 -23.82
N THR A 22 11.22 -15.74 -25.02
CA THR A 22 10.89 -14.47 -25.67
C THR A 22 9.40 -14.35 -26.01
N ILE A 23 8.57 -15.33 -25.66
CA ILE A 23 7.12 -15.29 -25.90
C ILE A 23 6.38 -15.75 -24.63
N GLU A 24 5.38 -14.98 -24.22
CA GLU A 24 4.35 -15.34 -23.24
C GLU A 24 2.99 -15.15 -23.90
N LEU A 25 2.12 -16.16 -23.87
CA LEU A 25 0.78 -16.14 -24.45
C LEU A 25 -0.24 -16.08 -23.33
N LYS A 26 -1.19 -15.14 -23.37
CA LYS A 26 -2.22 -15.03 -22.33
C LYS A 26 -3.60 -14.67 -22.86
N ARG A 27 -4.62 -15.12 -22.13
CA ARG A 27 -6.01 -14.71 -22.37
C ARG A 27 -6.26 -13.31 -21.79
N VAL A 28 -6.91 -12.43 -22.56
CA VAL A 28 -7.23 -11.04 -22.15
C VAL A 28 -8.17 -10.97 -20.95
N SER A 29 -9.07 -11.95 -20.75
CA SER A 29 -9.97 -11.96 -19.59
C SER A 29 -9.21 -11.94 -18.25
N ILE A 30 -7.96 -12.43 -18.23
CA ILE A 30 -7.09 -12.36 -17.06
C ILE A 30 -6.74 -10.91 -16.74
N PHE A 31 -6.67 -10.01 -17.73
CA PHE A 31 -6.33 -8.59 -17.57
C PHE A 31 -7.55 -7.68 -17.36
N THR A 32 -8.69 -7.95 -17.99
CA THR A 32 -9.91 -7.15 -17.78
C THR A 32 -10.43 -7.29 -16.35
N GLY A 33 -10.26 -8.47 -15.73
CA GLY A 33 -10.48 -8.66 -14.29
C GLY A 33 -9.55 -7.80 -13.40
N LEU A 34 -8.39 -7.36 -13.89
CA LEU A 34 -7.38 -6.63 -13.10
C LEU A 34 -7.73 -5.16 -12.88
N PHE A 35 -8.43 -4.53 -13.84
CA PHE A 35 -8.81 -3.11 -13.75
C PHE A 35 -10.25 -2.90 -13.27
N ASN A 36 -11.07 -3.96 -13.29
CA ASN A 36 -12.48 -3.92 -12.88
C ASN A 36 -12.73 -4.41 -11.45
N LEU A 37 -11.78 -5.11 -10.80
CA LEU A 37 -11.93 -5.59 -9.42
C LEU A 37 -11.22 -4.69 -8.41
N LYS A 38 -11.97 -4.21 -7.40
CA LYS A 38 -11.43 -3.63 -6.17
C LYS A 38 -10.41 -4.60 -5.56
N SER A 39 -9.13 -4.24 -5.65
CA SER A 39 -7.98 -4.80 -4.91
C SER A 39 -8.22 -6.17 -4.25
N ILE A 40 -8.30 -7.23 -5.04
CA ILE A 40 -8.11 -8.58 -4.50
C ILE A 40 -6.61 -8.83 -4.47
N ARG A 41 -6.11 -9.34 -3.34
CA ARG A 41 -4.70 -9.67 -3.05
C ARG A 41 -4.01 -10.56 -4.10
N ASP A 42 -4.77 -11.11 -5.06
CA ASP A 42 -4.31 -12.02 -6.12
C ASP A 42 -4.46 -11.43 -7.54
N SER A 43 -4.28 -10.12 -7.72
CA SER A 43 -4.16 -9.55 -9.07
C SER A 43 -2.96 -10.20 -9.78
N GLY A 44 -3.12 -10.73 -11.00
CA GLY A 44 -2.02 -11.30 -11.80
C GLY A 44 -1.01 -10.27 -12.34
N LEU A 45 -1.24 -8.97 -12.13
CA LEU A 45 -0.39 -7.86 -12.59
C LEU A 45 1.08 -7.97 -12.11
N PRO A 46 1.38 -8.37 -10.85
CA PRO A 46 2.75 -8.58 -10.41
C PRO A 46 3.46 -9.66 -11.24
N LYS A 47 2.77 -10.75 -11.60
CA LYS A 47 3.37 -11.86 -12.37
C LYS A 47 3.76 -11.43 -13.79
N TYR A 48 2.92 -10.66 -14.48
CA TYR A 48 3.24 -10.19 -15.84
C TYR A 48 4.27 -9.07 -15.86
N LYS A 49 4.29 -8.25 -14.81
CA LYS A 49 5.37 -7.29 -14.59
C LYS A 49 6.72 -7.99 -14.43
N GLU A 50 6.76 -9.13 -13.74
CA GLU A 50 7.96 -9.98 -13.66
C GLU A 50 8.33 -10.60 -15.01
N THR A 51 7.36 -10.96 -15.84
CA THR A 51 7.63 -11.44 -17.21
C THR A 51 8.24 -10.34 -18.09
N ILE A 52 7.70 -9.13 -18.04
CA ILE A 52 8.26 -7.95 -18.73
C ILE A 52 9.69 -7.70 -18.23
N HIS A 53 9.90 -7.74 -16.91
CA HIS A 53 11.22 -7.60 -16.31
C HIS A 53 12.19 -8.69 -16.79
N ALA A 54 11.73 -9.93 -16.90
CA ALA A 54 12.51 -11.04 -17.41
C ALA A 54 12.90 -10.86 -18.89
N PHE A 55 11.99 -10.33 -19.71
CA PHE A 55 12.28 -9.98 -21.10
C PHE A 55 13.33 -8.86 -21.22
N LEU A 56 13.27 -7.86 -20.34
CA LEU A 56 14.25 -6.76 -20.28
C LEU A 56 15.66 -7.24 -19.93
N ASN A 57 15.77 -8.20 -19.01
CA ASN A 57 17.04 -8.82 -18.66
C ASN A 57 17.51 -9.84 -19.72
N GLY A 58 16.65 -10.23 -20.64
CA GLY A 58 16.97 -11.05 -21.79
C GLY A 58 17.24 -10.22 -23.06
N VAL A 59 16.87 -10.78 -24.21
CA VAL A 59 16.98 -10.16 -25.54
C VAL A 59 15.69 -9.46 -25.98
N GLY A 60 14.82 -9.11 -25.02
CA GLY A 60 13.45 -8.69 -25.27
C GLY A 60 12.47 -9.87 -25.38
N GLY A 61 11.21 -9.56 -25.70
CA GLY A 61 10.15 -10.55 -25.84
C GLY A 61 8.79 -9.96 -26.17
N TYR A 62 7.84 -10.84 -26.47
CA TYR A 62 6.44 -10.50 -26.67
C TYR A 62 5.59 -11.09 -25.54
N LEU A 63 4.82 -10.23 -24.88
CA LEU A 63 3.67 -10.65 -24.10
C LEU A 63 2.43 -10.45 -24.98
N ILE A 64 1.87 -11.55 -25.47
CA ILE A 64 0.78 -11.57 -26.45
C ILE A 64 -0.51 -11.94 -25.74
N MET A 65 -1.50 -11.07 -25.85
CA MET A 65 -2.79 -11.20 -25.19
C MET A 65 -3.91 -11.43 -26.21
N GLY A 66 -4.81 -12.36 -25.88
CA GLY A 66 -5.89 -12.80 -26.75
C GLY A 66 -5.57 -14.14 -27.42
N VAL A 67 -4.56 -14.84 -26.90
CA VAL A 67 -4.14 -16.17 -27.34
C VAL A 67 -4.19 -17.09 -26.12
N LEU A 68 -4.80 -18.26 -26.27
CA LEU A 68 -4.87 -19.27 -25.23
C LEU A 68 -3.50 -19.93 -25.01
N ASP A 69 -3.28 -20.56 -23.85
CA ASP A 69 -2.00 -21.22 -23.53
C ASP A 69 -1.63 -22.32 -24.56
N ASN A 70 -2.63 -22.90 -25.24
CA ASN A 70 -2.41 -23.87 -26.30
C ASN A 70 -2.07 -23.23 -27.67
N GLY A 71 -1.95 -21.91 -27.76
CA GLY A 71 -1.67 -21.15 -28.98
C GLY A 71 -2.90 -20.75 -29.82
N THR A 72 -4.13 -21.08 -29.40
CA THR A 72 -5.33 -20.71 -30.16
C THR A 72 -5.64 -19.22 -30.02
N ILE A 73 -5.86 -18.55 -31.16
CA ILE A 73 -6.26 -17.14 -31.24
C ILE A 73 -7.73 -17.04 -30.82
N ALA A 74 -7.99 -16.28 -29.76
CA ALA A 74 -9.33 -16.06 -29.21
C ALA A 74 -9.76 -14.58 -29.26
N GLY A 75 -8.81 -13.66 -29.38
CA GLY A 75 -9.08 -12.23 -29.29
C GLY A 75 -9.21 -11.72 -27.85
N GLY A 76 -9.16 -10.40 -27.71
CA GLY A 76 -9.40 -9.66 -26.49
C GLY A 76 -10.85 -9.25 -26.30
N GLU A 77 -11.45 -9.67 -25.20
CA GLU A 77 -12.75 -9.18 -24.76
C GLU A 77 -12.61 -7.77 -24.14
N ASN A 78 -13.58 -6.88 -24.39
CA ASN A 78 -13.72 -5.58 -23.70
C ASN A 78 -12.50 -4.64 -23.79
N LEU A 79 -11.85 -4.57 -24.96
CA LEU A 79 -10.79 -3.61 -25.26
C LEU A 79 -11.34 -2.21 -25.51
N THR A 80 -11.85 -1.57 -24.47
CA THR A 80 -12.35 -0.18 -24.53
C THR A 80 -11.19 0.82 -24.53
N PRO A 81 -11.40 2.07 -25.00
CA PRO A 81 -10.39 3.12 -24.90
C PRO A 81 -9.89 3.37 -23.47
N ASP A 82 -10.79 3.33 -22.47
CA ASP A 82 -10.44 3.46 -21.04
C ASP A 82 -9.56 2.31 -20.54
N PHE A 83 -9.83 1.08 -20.98
CA PHE A 83 -8.98 -0.06 -20.67
C PHE A 83 -7.57 0.13 -21.25
N LEU A 84 -7.47 0.54 -22.52
CA LEU A 84 -6.19 0.77 -23.18
C LEU A 84 -5.38 1.88 -22.50
N ASP A 85 -6.03 2.95 -22.06
CA ASP A 85 -5.38 4.03 -21.31
C ASP A 85 -4.81 3.54 -19.97
N LYS A 86 -5.61 2.82 -19.18
CA LYS A 86 -5.14 2.19 -17.93
C LYS A 86 -4.03 1.17 -18.17
N PHE A 87 -4.10 0.44 -19.27
CA PHE A 87 -3.09 -0.53 -19.65
C PHE A 87 -1.76 0.15 -20.05
N ASN A 88 -1.81 1.24 -20.81
CA ASN A 88 -0.65 2.09 -21.12
C ASN A 88 0.02 2.58 -19.83
N LEU A 89 -0.77 3.18 -18.92
CA LEU A 89 -0.27 3.66 -17.63
C LEU A 89 0.37 2.54 -16.79
N TRP A 90 -0.19 1.33 -16.84
CA TRP A 90 0.39 0.17 -16.15
C TRP A 90 1.75 -0.23 -16.75
N ILE A 91 1.88 -0.28 -18.08
CA ILE A 91 3.16 -0.54 -18.76
C ILE A 91 4.19 0.55 -18.43
N ASP A 92 3.80 1.83 -18.47
CA ASP A 92 4.67 2.94 -18.10
C ASP A 92 5.15 2.85 -16.64
N SER A 93 4.27 2.41 -15.73
CA SER A 93 4.62 2.18 -14.33
C SER A 93 5.70 1.11 -14.13
N CYS A 94 5.92 0.24 -15.10
CA CYS A 94 6.96 -0.79 -15.04
C CYS A 94 8.35 -0.16 -15.05
N TYR A 95 8.61 0.84 -15.91
CA TYR A 95 9.88 1.59 -15.90
C TYR A 95 10.20 2.20 -14.53
N GLY A 96 9.18 2.74 -13.84
CA GLY A 96 9.34 3.37 -12.53
C GLY A 96 9.75 2.42 -11.39
N SER A 97 9.70 1.11 -11.62
CA SER A 97 10.07 0.08 -10.64
C SER A 97 11.41 -0.60 -10.90
N PHE A 98 12.04 -0.29 -12.04
CA PHE A 98 13.27 -0.92 -12.48
C PHE A 98 14.48 -0.03 -12.18
N THR A 99 15.58 -0.66 -11.79
CA THR A 99 16.87 -0.02 -11.49
C THR A 99 17.98 -0.90 -12.06
N CYS A 100 19.06 -0.33 -12.60
CA CYS A 100 20.22 -1.12 -12.99
C CYS A 100 21.00 -1.55 -11.73
N LYS A 101 21.63 -2.73 -11.74
CA LYS A 101 22.41 -3.25 -10.59
C LYS A 101 23.56 -2.33 -10.17
N ASP A 102 24.10 -1.53 -11.08
CA ASP A 102 25.13 -0.52 -10.81
C ASP A 102 24.55 0.80 -10.25
N GLY A 103 23.22 0.90 -10.11
CA GLY A 103 22.52 2.12 -9.70
C GLY A 103 22.35 3.16 -10.81
N GLY A 104 22.82 2.87 -12.03
CA GLY A 104 22.69 3.74 -13.19
C GLY A 104 21.24 3.89 -13.65
N PRO A 105 20.93 4.97 -14.40
CA PRO A 105 19.64 5.10 -15.06
C PRO A 105 19.50 4.04 -16.16
N ILE A 106 18.26 3.63 -16.41
CA ILE A 106 17.94 2.81 -17.59
C ILE A 106 17.97 3.72 -18.81
N ASP A 107 18.72 3.33 -19.84
CA ASP A 107 18.78 4.07 -21.11
C ASP A 107 17.52 3.77 -21.97
N PRO A 108 16.66 4.78 -22.20
CA PRO A 108 15.43 4.62 -22.99
C PRO A 108 15.70 4.43 -24.50
N SER A 109 16.92 4.66 -24.97
CA SER A 109 17.31 4.36 -26.35
C SER A 109 17.56 2.85 -26.57
N VAL A 110 17.95 2.15 -25.51
CA VAL A 110 18.28 0.72 -25.50
C VAL A 110 17.07 -0.12 -25.14
N ILE A 111 16.27 0.34 -24.17
CA ILE A 111 15.06 -0.33 -23.71
C ILE A 111 13.82 0.41 -24.18
N GLN A 112 12.92 -0.31 -24.84
CA GLN A 112 11.61 0.22 -25.20
C GLN A 112 10.53 -0.83 -24.94
N MET A 113 9.38 -0.38 -24.48
CA MET A 113 8.16 -1.16 -24.37
C MET A 113 7.14 -0.50 -25.29
N LYS A 114 6.61 -1.27 -26.24
CA LYS A 114 5.62 -0.80 -27.21
C LYS A 114 4.38 -1.67 -27.10
N ILE A 115 3.22 -1.05 -27.25
CA ILE A 115 1.95 -1.74 -27.27
C ILE A 115 1.43 -1.68 -28.70
N HIS A 116 1.12 -2.86 -29.24
CA HIS A 116 0.54 -3.02 -30.56
C HIS A 116 -0.84 -3.67 -30.42
N THR A 117 -1.77 -3.24 -31.27
CA THR A 117 -3.13 -3.78 -31.31
C THR A 117 -3.39 -4.29 -32.72
N PHE A 118 -3.75 -5.57 -32.85
CA PHE A 118 -4.04 -6.20 -34.13
C PHE A 118 -5.49 -6.67 -34.19
N PRO A 119 -6.28 -6.31 -35.22
CA PRO A 119 -7.64 -6.81 -35.35
C PRO A 119 -7.66 -8.31 -35.64
N VAL A 120 -8.60 -9.03 -35.03
CA VAL A 120 -8.85 -10.45 -35.31
C VAL A 120 -9.89 -10.58 -36.44
N GLN A 121 -9.58 -11.43 -37.41
CA GLN A 121 -10.39 -11.71 -38.60
C GLN A 121 -11.23 -12.97 -38.43
N GLU A 122 -12.22 -13.13 -39.32
CA GLU A 122 -13.08 -14.32 -39.43
C GLU A 122 -13.79 -14.71 -38.13
N LEU A 123 -14.30 -13.68 -37.44
CA LEU A 123 -15.09 -13.89 -36.22
C LEU A 123 -16.44 -14.55 -36.57
N PRO A 124 -17.00 -15.37 -35.66
CA PRO A 124 -18.33 -15.95 -35.84
C PRO A 124 -19.39 -14.85 -36.06
N ASP A 125 -20.39 -15.14 -36.91
CA ASP A 125 -21.48 -14.21 -37.20
C ASP A 125 -22.11 -13.64 -35.91
N ASN A 126 -22.28 -12.31 -35.86
CA ASN A 126 -22.73 -11.51 -34.71
C ASN A 126 -21.75 -11.36 -33.53
N SER A 127 -20.49 -11.75 -33.67
CA SER A 127 -19.48 -11.48 -32.63
C SER A 127 -18.96 -10.04 -32.69
N PRO A 128 -18.71 -9.37 -31.54
CA PRO A 128 -18.10 -8.05 -31.52
C PRO A 128 -16.67 -8.11 -32.08
N SER A 129 -16.23 -7.04 -32.75
CA SER A 129 -14.84 -6.91 -33.22
C SER A 129 -13.87 -7.06 -32.05
N THR A 130 -12.91 -7.98 -32.18
CA THR A 130 -11.91 -8.26 -31.14
C THR A 130 -10.49 -8.03 -31.66
N HIS A 131 -9.55 -7.78 -30.76
CA HIS A 131 -8.16 -7.49 -31.10
C HIS A 131 -7.19 -8.30 -30.24
N ILE A 132 -6.00 -8.54 -30.78
CA ILE A 132 -4.84 -9.04 -30.05
C ILE A 132 -4.06 -7.83 -29.55
N LEU A 133 -3.69 -7.85 -28.27
CA LEU A 133 -2.76 -6.88 -27.70
C LEU A 133 -1.39 -7.51 -27.58
N VAL A 134 -0.36 -6.84 -28.06
CA VAL A 134 1.02 -7.29 -27.95
C VAL A 134 1.82 -6.22 -27.23
N VAL A 135 2.39 -6.58 -26.09
CA VAL A 135 3.47 -5.78 -25.47
C VAL A 135 4.78 -6.31 -26.02
N GLU A 136 5.39 -5.51 -26.87
CA GLU A 136 6.74 -5.72 -27.38
C GLU A 136 7.74 -5.09 -26.40
N VAL A 137 8.56 -5.94 -25.79
CA VAL A 137 9.68 -5.53 -24.95
C VAL A 137 10.95 -5.64 -25.79
N ILE A 138 11.57 -4.49 -26.05
CA ILE A 138 12.76 -4.34 -26.86
C ILE A 138 13.94 -4.12 -25.91
N ASN A 139 14.95 -5.00 -26.00
CA ASN A 139 16.28 -4.74 -25.47
C ASN A 139 17.29 -4.84 -26.61
N LYS A 140 17.85 -3.69 -27.03
CA LYS A 140 18.87 -3.61 -28.09
C LYS A 140 20.30 -3.79 -27.56
N GLY A 141 20.47 -3.86 -26.25
CA GLY A 141 21.76 -3.98 -25.59
C GLY A 141 22.10 -5.44 -25.25
N VAL A 142 23.20 -5.60 -24.51
CA VAL A 142 23.49 -6.85 -23.79
C VAL A 142 22.44 -7.10 -22.71
N PRO A 143 22.23 -8.37 -22.29
CA PRO A 143 21.40 -8.72 -21.13
C PRO A 143 21.66 -7.77 -19.97
N LEU A 144 20.63 -7.01 -19.60
CA LEU A 144 20.76 -5.99 -18.59
C LEU A 144 20.60 -6.66 -17.21
N ASN A 145 21.40 -6.28 -16.24
CA ASN A 145 21.20 -6.71 -14.85
C ASN A 145 20.21 -5.76 -14.17
N ILE A 146 19.00 -5.66 -14.71
CA ILE A 146 17.95 -4.83 -14.11
C ILE A 146 17.38 -5.56 -12.92
N MET A 147 17.25 -4.84 -11.83
CA MET A 147 16.63 -5.30 -10.61
C MET A 147 15.31 -4.58 -10.35
N ASN A 148 14.42 -5.26 -9.66
CA ASN A 148 13.26 -4.62 -9.05
C ASN A 148 13.64 -3.99 -7.70
N ARG A 149 12.69 -3.31 -7.05
CA ARG A 149 12.91 -2.68 -5.74
C ARG A 149 13.24 -3.66 -4.61
N SER A 150 12.93 -4.94 -4.75
CA SER A 150 13.24 -5.97 -3.76
C SER A 150 14.62 -6.60 -3.97
N GLY A 151 15.41 -6.11 -4.93
CA GLY A 151 16.71 -6.68 -5.25
C GLY A 151 16.65 -7.96 -6.10
N ALA A 152 15.49 -8.31 -6.65
CA ALA A 152 15.38 -9.46 -7.53
C ALA A 152 15.76 -9.08 -8.97
N ILE A 153 16.64 -9.88 -9.56
CA ILE A 153 16.92 -9.92 -11.00
C ILE A 153 16.18 -11.14 -11.54
N ILE A 154 15.33 -10.92 -12.53
CA ILE A 154 14.45 -11.96 -13.07
C ILE A 154 14.93 -12.32 -14.47
N TYR A 155 15.09 -13.60 -14.74
CA TYR A 155 15.44 -14.14 -16.05
C TYR A 155 14.33 -15.06 -16.53
N ARG A 156 14.21 -15.23 -17.85
CA ARG A 156 13.23 -16.16 -18.42
C ARG A 156 13.92 -17.43 -18.90
N LEU A 157 13.53 -18.56 -18.35
CA LEU A 157 14.07 -19.89 -18.63
C LEU A 157 12.93 -20.85 -18.95
N ASN A 158 12.92 -21.42 -20.15
CA ASN A 158 11.91 -22.35 -20.66
C ASN A 158 10.47 -21.88 -20.39
N ALA A 159 10.16 -20.65 -20.81
CA ALA A 159 8.86 -20.00 -20.60
C ALA A 159 8.47 -19.75 -19.13
N SER A 160 9.40 -19.89 -18.19
CA SER A 160 9.20 -19.62 -16.77
C SER A 160 10.09 -18.48 -16.27
N ASN A 161 9.61 -17.73 -15.27
CA ASN A 161 10.38 -16.67 -14.65
C ASN A 161 11.25 -17.24 -13.51
N TYR A 162 12.57 -17.12 -13.63
CA TYR A 162 13.54 -17.49 -12.62
C TYR A 162 14.06 -16.25 -11.89
N LYS A 163 14.01 -16.25 -10.56
CA LYS A 163 14.36 -15.10 -9.73
C LYS A 163 15.68 -15.32 -9.01
N MET A 164 16.63 -14.40 -9.19
CA MET A 164 17.85 -14.31 -8.41
C MET A 164 17.76 -13.11 -7.49
N ILE A 165 17.96 -13.31 -6.19
CA ILE A 165 17.90 -12.23 -5.20
C ILE A 165 19.32 -11.75 -4.91
N THR A 166 19.53 -10.45 -5.02
CA THR A 166 20.76 -9.75 -4.62
C THR A 166 20.42 -8.61 -3.67
N GLU A 167 21.45 -7.97 -3.10
CA GLU A 167 21.23 -6.75 -2.32
C GLU A 167 20.51 -5.69 -3.16
N PRO A 168 19.45 -5.05 -2.63
CA PRO A 168 18.67 -4.06 -3.38
C PRO A 168 19.43 -2.74 -3.54
N VAL A 169 19.31 -2.15 -4.73
CA VAL A 169 19.82 -0.78 -4.99
C VAL A 169 18.64 0.19 -4.97
N TYR A 170 18.71 1.17 -4.07
CA TYR A 170 17.66 2.18 -3.89
C TYR A 170 18.01 3.49 -4.58
N LYS A 171 17.05 4.10 -5.28
CA LYS A 171 17.22 5.47 -5.80
C LYS A 171 17.10 6.46 -4.64
N LYS A 172 17.73 7.64 -4.77
CA LYS A 172 17.65 8.72 -3.76
C LYS A 172 16.20 9.07 -3.37
N ARG A 173 15.27 9.05 -4.32
CA ARG A 173 13.83 9.29 -4.05
C ARG A 173 13.22 8.21 -3.17
N ASP A 174 13.62 6.96 -3.37
CA ASP A 174 13.05 5.81 -2.66
C ASP A 174 13.52 5.86 -1.20
N VAL A 175 14.80 6.15 -0.97
CA VAL A 175 15.36 6.38 0.37
C VAL A 175 14.66 7.56 1.06
N LYS A 176 14.47 8.69 0.35
CA LYS A 176 13.75 9.85 0.90
C LYS A 176 12.31 9.49 1.30
N GLY A 177 11.60 8.73 0.45
CA GLY A 177 10.25 8.26 0.74
C GLY A 177 10.19 7.30 1.94
N MET A 178 11.17 6.41 2.07
CA MET A 178 11.30 5.52 3.23
C MET A 178 11.51 6.32 4.52
N ILE A 179 12.43 7.29 4.52
CA ILE A 179 12.69 8.16 5.68
C ILE A 179 11.42 8.92 6.07
N GLN A 180 10.72 9.52 5.10
CA GLN A 180 9.48 10.24 5.34
C GLN A 180 8.39 9.34 5.92
N SER A 181 8.23 8.12 5.38
CA SER A 181 7.26 7.15 5.90
C SER A 181 7.57 6.75 7.34
N ILE A 182 8.84 6.55 7.68
CA ILE A 182 9.29 6.23 9.04
C ILE A 182 9.02 7.40 9.97
N GLN A 183 9.35 8.62 9.55
CA GLN A 183 9.09 9.83 10.34
C GLN A 183 7.60 10.00 10.66
N VAL A 184 6.73 9.84 9.67
CA VAL A 184 5.27 9.90 9.86
C VAL A 184 4.80 8.82 10.84
N HIS A 185 5.26 7.59 10.67
CA HIS A 185 4.87 6.50 11.55
C HIS A 185 5.36 6.71 12.99
N MET A 186 6.61 7.15 13.17
CA MET A 186 7.14 7.50 14.48
C MET A 186 6.36 8.64 15.14
N GLN A 187 5.96 9.66 14.38
CA GLN A 187 5.13 10.75 14.91
C GLN A 187 3.76 10.23 15.39
N GLN A 188 3.12 9.33 14.64
CA GLN A 188 1.86 8.72 15.07
C GLN A 188 2.01 7.95 16.40
N ILE A 189 3.10 7.18 16.54
CA ILE A 189 3.39 6.47 17.80
C ILE A 189 3.59 7.48 18.94
N ILE A 190 4.33 8.56 18.71
CA ILE A 190 4.55 9.62 19.71
C ILE A 190 3.20 10.22 20.13
N ASP A 191 2.34 10.58 19.18
CA ASP A 191 1.04 11.19 19.45
C ASP A 191 0.09 10.25 20.20
N GLU A 192 0.14 8.94 19.91
CA GLU A 192 -0.61 7.92 20.67
C GLU A 192 -0.10 7.79 22.10
N LYS A 193 1.23 7.77 22.29
CA LYS A 193 1.83 7.69 23.64
C LYS A 193 1.57 8.96 24.44
N HIS A 194 1.57 10.14 23.81
CA HIS A 194 1.28 11.41 24.47
C HIS A 194 -0.17 11.42 25.00
N ARG A 195 -1.14 11.02 24.16
CA ARG A 195 -2.55 10.89 24.58
C ARG A 195 -2.75 9.91 25.73
N ALA A 196 -2.00 8.80 25.73
CA ALA A 196 -2.06 7.84 26.82
C ALA A 196 -1.51 8.43 28.14
N LEU A 197 -0.42 9.20 28.07
CA LEU A 197 0.15 9.88 29.24
C LEU A 197 -0.79 10.94 29.81
N GLU A 198 -1.39 11.77 28.96
CA GLU A 198 -2.39 12.77 29.37
C GLU A 198 -3.57 12.10 30.08
N SER A 199 -4.10 11.00 29.52
CA SER A 199 -5.20 10.27 30.16
C SER A 199 -4.83 9.69 31.54
N ILE A 200 -3.59 9.25 31.73
CA ILE A 200 -3.11 8.77 33.03
C ILE A 200 -2.95 9.94 34.01
N GLN A 201 -2.40 11.06 33.55
CA GLN A 201 -2.24 12.26 34.36
C GLN A 201 -3.59 12.80 34.85
N ASP A 202 -4.59 12.86 33.97
CA ASP A 202 -5.96 13.27 34.32
C ASP A 202 -6.58 12.34 35.36
N LYS A 203 -6.43 11.03 35.20
CA LYS A 203 -6.91 10.04 36.19
C LYS A 203 -6.24 10.22 37.55
N HIS A 204 -4.92 10.37 37.58
CA HIS A 204 -4.18 10.61 38.83
C HIS A 204 -4.62 11.93 39.49
N MET A 205 -4.83 12.98 38.70
CA MET A 205 -5.36 14.27 39.16
C MET A 205 -6.73 14.12 39.84
N ASP A 206 -7.63 13.35 39.23
CA ASP A 206 -8.96 13.10 39.78
C ASP A 206 -8.91 12.25 41.06
N GLU A 207 -8.04 11.24 41.11
CA GLU A 207 -7.79 10.43 42.31
C GLU A 207 -7.26 11.29 43.47
N ILE A 208 -6.28 12.15 43.21
CA ILE A 208 -5.74 13.08 44.21
C ILE A 208 -6.84 14.00 44.75
N LYS A 209 -7.65 14.60 43.86
CA LYS A 209 -8.79 15.44 44.28
C LYS A 209 -9.78 14.67 45.14
N ALA A 210 -10.09 13.43 44.80
CA ALA A 210 -10.99 12.59 45.57
C ALA A 210 -10.44 12.29 46.98
N ILE A 211 -9.14 11.98 47.09
CA ILE A 211 -8.46 11.76 48.37
C ILE A 211 -8.47 13.03 49.22
N VAL A 212 -8.06 14.17 48.65
CA VAL A 212 -8.04 15.46 49.37
C VAL A 212 -9.43 15.82 49.91
N LYS A 213 -10.49 15.63 49.10
CA LYS A 213 -11.87 15.85 49.54
C LYS A 213 -12.28 14.92 50.68
N ARG A 214 -11.91 13.64 50.60
CA ARG A 214 -12.19 12.65 51.65
C ARG A 214 -11.50 13.03 52.97
N GLU A 215 -10.20 13.33 52.93
CA GLU A 215 -9.42 13.70 54.11
C GLU A 215 -9.89 15.02 54.71
N SER A 216 -10.26 16.00 53.87
CA SER A 216 -10.87 17.26 54.33
C SER A 216 -12.18 17.01 55.09
N ASN A 217 -13.03 16.11 54.60
CA ASN A 217 -14.29 15.76 55.27
C ASN A 217 -14.03 15.07 56.61
N ILE A 218 -13.11 14.09 56.64
CA ILE A 218 -12.73 13.39 57.89
C ILE A 218 -12.19 14.40 58.91
N THR A 219 -11.30 15.29 58.50
CA THR A 219 -10.73 16.32 59.36
C THR A 219 -11.81 17.25 59.91
N ARG A 220 -12.74 17.68 59.05
CA ARG A 220 -13.87 18.53 59.45
C ARG A 220 -14.75 17.84 60.50
N ASP A 221 -15.12 16.58 60.27
CA ASP A 221 -15.95 15.80 61.18
C ASP A 221 -15.24 15.60 62.54
N TYR A 222 -13.92 15.40 62.53
CA TYR A 222 -13.11 15.35 63.77
C TYR A 222 -13.13 16.69 64.53
N VAL A 223 -12.94 17.81 63.83
CA VAL A 223 -12.97 19.15 64.42
C VAL A 223 -14.35 19.47 64.99
N GLU A 224 -15.43 19.11 64.29
CA GLU A 224 -16.81 19.27 64.76
C GLU A 224 -17.05 18.47 66.05
N LYS A 225 -16.69 17.18 66.08
CA LYS A 225 -16.82 16.33 67.28
C LYS A 225 -16.03 16.86 68.48
N ILE A 226 -14.80 17.31 68.26
CA ILE A 226 -13.99 17.92 69.33
C ILE A 226 -14.65 19.20 69.82
N SER A 227 -15.15 20.04 68.91
CA SER A 227 -15.81 21.30 69.24
C SER A 227 -17.08 21.05 70.05
N GLU A 228 -17.94 20.11 69.64
CA GLU A 228 -19.14 19.70 70.36
C GLU A 228 -18.81 19.20 71.77
N SER A 229 -17.82 18.31 71.89
CA SER A 229 -17.37 17.80 73.19
C SER A 229 -16.85 18.91 74.11
N LEU A 230 -16.11 19.88 73.57
CA LEU A 230 -15.64 21.03 74.33
C LEU A 230 -16.81 21.95 74.74
N TYR A 231 -17.74 22.24 73.84
CA TYR A 231 -18.90 23.08 74.16
C TYR A 231 -19.77 22.47 75.25
N GLU A 232 -20.00 21.16 75.19
CA GLU A 232 -20.76 20.42 76.20
C GLU A 232 -20.04 20.43 77.56
N LYS A 233 -18.72 20.19 77.57
CA LYS A 233 -17.90 20.19 78.79
C LYS A 233 -17.86 21.55 79.49
N TYR A 234 -17.83 22.65 78.73
CA TYR A 234 -17.68 24.00 79.27
C TYR A 234 -19.00 24.80 79.30
N LYS A 235 -20.14 24.19 78.94
CA LYS A 235 -21.48 24.82 78.88
C LYS A 235 -21.50 26.15 78.11
N ILE A 236 -20.79 26.19 76.99
CA ILE A 236 -20.68 27.42 76.18
C ILE A 236 -21.82 27.45 75.17
N ASP A 237 -22.56 28.57 75.11
CA ASP A 237 -23.70 28.75 74.22
C ASP A 237 -23.25 28.83 72.74
N GLN A 238 -23.79 27.95 71.89
CA GLN A 238 -23.27 27.70 70.54
C GLN A 238 -23.36 28.92 69.59
N GLU A 239 -24.27 29.87 69.84
CA GLU A 239 -24.53 30.98 68.92
C GLU A 239 -23.45 32.07 68.89
N GLN A 240 -22.55 32.15 69.88
CA GLN A 240 -21.62 33.28 69.98
C GLN A 240 -20.15 32.97 69.67
N ASN A 241 -19.75 31.71 69.44
CA ASN A 241 -18.34 31.36 69.45
C ASN A 241 -17.61 31.23 68.10
N LEU A 242 -16.30 31.50 68.16
CA LEU A 242 -15.39 31.74 67.04
C LEU A 242 -15.35 30.62 65.99
N CYS A 243 -15.44 29.34 66.40
CA CYS A 243 -15.49 28.21 65.47
C CYS A 243 -16.76 28.20 64.60
N GLY A 244 -17.92 28.63 65.12
CA GLY A 244 -19.15 28.77 64.32
C GLY A 244 -19.03 29.86 63.25
N LYS A 245 -18.28 30.94 63.55
CA LYS A 245 -17.95 32.00 62.60
C LYS A 245 -16.92 31.54 61.56
N ILE A 246 -15.88 30.80 61.97
CA ILE A 246 -14.84 30.28 61.08
C ILE A 246 -15.41 29.21 60.13
N MET A 247 -16.26 28.30 60.62
CA MET A 247 -16.88 27.26 59.79
C MET A 247 -17.84 27.83 58.73
N ARG A 248 -18.58 28.91 59.05
CA ARG A 248 -19.34 29.66 58.02
C ARG A 248 -18.44 30.28 56.95
N PHE A 249 -17.27 30.80 57.35
CA PHE A 249 -16.32 31.40 56.42
C PHE A 249 -15.68 30.36 55.48
N ILE A 250 -15.30 29.18 56.01
CA ILE A 250 -14.74 28.08 55.22
C ILE A 250 -15.80 27.45 54.30
N GLY A 251 -17.06 27.33 54.75
CA GLY A 251 -18.18 26.86 53.91
C GLY A 251 -18.59 27.82 52.78
N LEU A 252 -18.26 29.10 52.89
CA LEU A 252 -18.43 30.10 51.83
C LEU A 252 -17.29 30.06 50.80
N ALA A 253 -16.07 29.72 51.23
CA ALA A 253 -14.90 29.65 50.36
C ALA A 253 -14.87 28.42 49.44
N THR A 254 -15.61 27.35 49.74
CA THR A 254 -15.71 26.12 48.94
C THR A 254 -16.80 26.14 47.86
N LYS A 255 -17.51 27.27 47.71
CA LYS A 255 -18.53 27.50 46.67
C LYS A 255 -18.01 28.24 45.41
N PHE A 256 -16.70 28.48 45.32
CA PHE A 256 -16.02 29.03 44.14
C PHE A 256 -14.93 28.08 43.65
#